data_AF-A0A354B3D0-F1
#
_entry.id   AF-A0A354B3D0-F1
#
_cell.length_a   1.000
_cell.length_b   1.000
_cell.length_c   1.000
_cell.angle_alpha   90.00
_cell.angle_beta   90.00
_cell.angle_gamma   90.00
#
_symmetry.space_group_name_H-M   'P 1'
#
loop_
_entity.id
_entity.type
_entity.pdbx_description
1 polymer ?
#
loop_
_entity_poly.entity_id
_entity_poly.type
_entity_poly.pdbx_seq_one_letter_code
_entity_poly.pdbx_strand_id
1 'polypeptide(L)'
;RNWWASLSGKRKGPKVRAPRFKKRRGAQAIRFMSHVFRTGERTLTLGKIGAVPIEWSRALPSAPSSVTVIRDASGRYFASFVVEVEPTRLPANGKAVGIDLGLASLAVTSAGEKIAP
;
A
#
# COMPACT_ATOMS: atom_id res chain seq x y z
N ARG A 1 13.59 -18.66 10.99
CA ARG A 1 15.02 -19.06 10.87
C ARG A 1 15.91 -18.03 10.14
N ASN A 2 15.37 -17.10 9.35
CA ASN A 2 16.18 -16.26 8.45
C ASN A 2 16.74 -14.97 9.07
N TRP A 3 16.17 -14.49 10.18
CA TRP A 3 16.60 -13.24 10.80
C TRP A 3 17.99 -13.36 11.47
N TRP A 4 18.25 -14.43 12.21
CA TRP A 4 19.55 -14.68 12.85
C TRP A 4 20.72 -14.79 11.86
N ALA A 5 20.50 -15.47 10.72
CA ALA A 5 21.50 -15.58 9.66
C ALA A 5 21.76 -14.25 8.94
N SER A 6 20.77 -13.37 8.87
CA SER A 6 20.91 -12.02 8.33
C SER A 6 21.59 -11.06 9.32
N LEU A 7 21.31 -11.20 10.62
CA LEU A 7 21.97 -10.44 11.69
C LEU A 7 23.47 -10.77 11.74
N SER A 8 23.83 -12.04 11.63
CA SER A 8 25.23 -12.49 11.66
C SER A 8 25.98 -12.25 10.33
N GLY A 9 25.30 -11.78 9.29
CA GLY A 9 25.89 -11.61 7.95
C GLY A 9 26.24 -12.92 7.23
N LYS A 10 25.75 -14.07 7.71
CA LYS A 10 25.95 -15.38 7.04
C LYS A 10 25.15 -15.47 5.74
N ARG A 11 24.06 -14.71 5.63
CA ARG A 11 23.25 -14.60 4.42
C ARG A 11 23.80 -13.49 3.51
N LYS A 12 23.93 -13.80 2.21
CA LYS A 12 24.24 -12.81 1.15
C LYS A 12 23.16 -11.70 1.14
N GLY A 13 23.59 -10.46 1.29
CA GLY A 13 22.75 -9.27 1.34
C GLY A 13 23.06 -8.36 2.53
N PRO A 14 22.39 -7.20 2.65
CA PRO A 14 22.59 -6.27 3.76
C PRO A 14 22.31 -6.95 5.11
N LYS A 15 23.16 -6.64 6.11
CA LYS A 15 22.91 -7.07 7.49
C LYS A 15 21.64 -6.41 8.01
N VAL A 16 20.67 -7.22 8.43
CA VAL A 16 19.44 -6.71 9.06
C VAL A 16 19.74 -6.49 10.54
N ARG A 17 19.46 -5.27 11.02
CA ARG A 17 19.64 -4.92 12.44
C ARG A 17 18.56 -5.58 13.30
N ALA A 18 18.80 -5.60 14.61
CA ALA A 18 17.77 -6.03 15.56
C ALA A 18 16.50 -5.18 15.44
N PRO A 19 15.31 -5.79 15.61
CA PRO A 19 14.06 -5.05 15.70
C PRO A 19 14.20 -3.93 16.72
N ARG A 20 13.89 -2.71 16.31
CA ARG A 20 13.87 -1.55 17.21
C ARG A 20 12.43 -1.21 17.50
N PHE A 21 12.14 -0.88 18.75
CA PHE A 21 10.86 -0.30 19.11
C PHE A 21 10.60 0.96 18.27
N LYS A 22 9.37 1.11 17.76
CA LYS A 22 8.96 2.33 17.07
C LYS A 22 8.94 3.47 18.08
N LYS A 23 9.41 4.65 17.67
CA LYS A 23 9.28 5.88 18.48
C LYS A 23 7.79 6.19 18.65
N ARG A 24 7.38 6.67 19.84
CA ARG A 24 5.99 7.06 20.13
C ARG A 24 5.43 8.08 19.12
N ARG A 25 6.26 9.02 18.66
CA ARG A 25 5.93 10.07 17.67
C ARG A 25 6.25 9.67 16.22
N GLY A 26 6.68 8.44 15.96
CA GLY A 26 6.97 7.97 14.61
C GLY A 26 5.71 7.54 13.87
N ALA A 27 5.86 7.13 12.60
CA ALA A 27 4.75 6.61 11.80
C ALA A 27 4.06 5.43 12.49
N GLN A 28 2.75 5.56 12.72
CA GLN A 28 1.93 4.55 13.37
C GLN A 28 1.14 3.81 12.30
N ALA A 29 1.52 2.56 12.07
CA ALA A 29 0.85 1.68 11.13
C ALA A 29 0.88 0.24 11.64
N ILE A 30 -0.23 -0.46 11.43
CA ILE A 30 -0.41 -1.89 11.71
C ILE A 30 -1.17 -2.52 10.54
N ARG A 31 -0.76 -3.73 10.14
CA ARG A 31 -1.40 -4.50 9.07
C ARG A 31 -2.07 -5.74 9.66
N PHE A 32 -3.29 -6.01 9.22
CA PHE A 32 -4.06 -7.21 9.52
C PHE A 32 -4.26 -8.00 8.23
N MET A 33 -4.12 -9.32 8.31
CA MET A 33 -4.42 -10.23 7.22
C MET A 33 -5.90 -10.60 7.23
N SER A 34 -6.44 -11.06 6.10
CA SER A 34 -7.87 -11.38 5.89
C SER A 34 -8.52 -12.20 7.02
N HIS A 35 -7.79 -13.15 7.62
CA HIS A 35 -8.31 -13.99 8.71
C HIS A 35 -8.42 -13.27 10.08
N VAL A 36 -7.94 -12.03 10.19
CA VAL A 36 -7.86 -11.25 11.45
C VAL A 36 -8.66 -9.94 11.38
N PHE A 37 -9.47 -9.74 10.33
CA PHE A 37 -10.41 -8.63 10.28
C PHE A 37 -11.70 -9.01 9.56
N ARG A 38 -12.76 -8.22 9.76
CA ARG A 38 -14.04 -8.36 9.05
C ARG A 38 -14.58 -6.98 8.68
N THR A 39 -15.08 -6.83 7.47
CA THR A 39 -15.74 -5.61 7.00
C THR A 39 -17.25 -5.70 7.23
N GLY A 40 -17.85 -4.63 7.73
CA GLY A 40 -19.30 -4.45 7.84
C GLY A 40 -19.72 -3.15 7.14
N GLU A 41 -21.02 -2.83 7.19
CA GLU A 41 -21.59 -1.68 6.49
C GLU A 41 -20.98 -0.34 6.95
N ARG A 42 -20.83 -0.15 8.27
CA ARG A 42 -20.24 1.07 8.87
C ARG A 42 -19.16 0.76 9.89
N THR A 43 -18.67 -0.48 9.90
CA THR A 43 -17.73 -0.97 10.90
C THR A 43 -16.62 -1.80 10.26
N LEU A 44 -15.43 -1.69 10.85
CA LEU A 44 -14.30 -2.57 10.58
C LEU A 44 -13.93 -3.28 11.88
N THR A 45 -14.08 -4.60 11.92
CA THR A 45 -13.69 -5.39 13.09
C THR A 45 -12.24 -5.84 12.92
N LEU A 46 -11.38 -5.47 13.86
CA LEU A 46 -9.96 -5.80 13.87
C LEU A 46 -9.66 -6.75 15.02
N GLY A 47 -8.89 -7.81 14.75
CA GLY A 47 -8.52 -8.79 15.77
C GLY A 47 -7.81 -8.12 16.95
N LYS A 48 -8.22 -8.48 18.16
CA LYS A 48 -7.76 -7.92 19.46
C LYS A 48 -8.08 -6.44 19.72
N ILE A 49 -8.65 -5.72 18.74
CA ILE A 49 -9.09 -4.33 18.91
C ILE A 49 -10.61 -4.26 19.04
N GLY A 50 -11.33 -5.07 18.27
CA GLY A 50 -12.80 -5.05 18.20
C GLY A 50 -13.32 -4.26 17.01
N ALA A 51 -14.62 -3.94 17.03
CA ALA A 51 -15.29 -3.17 15.99
C ALA A 51 -14.95 -1.68 16.12
N VAL A 52 -14.46 -1.07 15.05
CA VAL A 52 -14.25 0.37 14.95
C VAL A 52 -15.20 0.96 13.91
N PRO A 53 -15.78 2.15 14.15
CA PRO A 53 -16.55 2.84 13.13
C PRO A 53 -15.63 3.26 11.97
N ILE A 54 -16.11 3.15 10.75
CA ILE A 54 -15.38 3.54 9.54
C ILE A 54 -16.31 4.29 8.59
N GLU A 55 -15.76 5.30 7.92
CA GLU A 55 -16.40 5.97 6.79
C GLU A 55 -15.75 5.47 5.49
N TRP A 56 -16.55 4.85 4.64
CA TRP A 56 -16.08 4.25 3.39
C TRP A 56 -15.90 5.32 2.32
N SER A 57 -14.66 5.49 1.83
CA SER A 57 -14.40 6.37 0.68
C SER A 57 -14.94 5.82 -0.64
N ARG A 58 -15.10 4.49 -0.73
CA ARG A 58 -15.65 3.74 -1.87
C ARG A 58 -16.00 2.33 -1.46
N ALA A 59 -16.86 1.66 -2.24
CA ALA A 59 -17.09 0.23 -2.11
C ALA A 59 -15.81 -0.56 -2.47
N LEU A 60 -15.58 -1.68 -1.77
CA LEU A 60 -14.47 -2.56 -2.09
C LEU A 60 -14.81 -3.38 -3.34
N PRO A 61 -13.97 -3.37 -4.38
CA PRO A 61 -14.24 -4.08 -5.64
C PRO A 61 -14.16 -5.60 -5.52
N SER A 62 -13.47 -6.11 -4.49
CA SER A 62 -13.35 -7.53 -4.17
C SER A 62 -13.04 -7.71 -2.69
N ALA A 63 -13.04 -8.96 -2.23
CA ALA A 63 -12.67 -9.30 -0.87
C ALA A 63 -11.19 -8.91 -0.60
N PRO A 64 -10.90 -8.10 0.43
CA PRO A 64 -9.55 -7.65 0.70
C PRO A 64 -8.67 -8.75 1.30
N SER A 65 -7.42 -8.86 0.83
CA SER A 65 -6.41 -9.79 1.36
C SER A 65 -5.75 -9.29 2.65
N SER A 66 -5.69 -7.97 2.82
CA SER A 66 -5.19 -7.31 4.02
C SER A 66 -5.78 -5.91 4.19
N VAL A 67 -5.78 -5.43 5.42
CA VAL A 67 -6.04 -4.02 5.75
C VAL A 67 -4.88 -3.45 6.55
N THR A 68 -4.43 -2.26 6.19
CA THR A 68 -3.41 -1.51 6.93
C THR A 68 -4.06 -0.28 7.55
N VAL A 69 -4.06 -0.19 8.87
CA VAL A 69 -4.51 0.99 9.60
C VAL A 69 -3.30 1.90 9.81
N ILE A 70 -3.39 3.14 9.36
CA ILE A 70 -2.31 4.11 9.35
C ILE A 70 -2.80 5.40 9.99
N ARG A 71 -1.95 6.03 10.82
CA ARG A 71 -2.16 7.40 11.30
C ARG A 71 -1.33 8.37 10.48
N ASP A 72 -1.98 9.38 9.89
CA ASP A 72 -1.31 10.42 9.12
C ASP A 72 -0.63 11.48 10.02
N ALA A 73 0.06 12.44 9.41
CA ALA A 73 0.75 13.51 10.14
C ALA A 73 -0.21 14.46 10.88
N SER A 74 -1.45 14.60 10.41
CA SER A 74 -2.50 15.38 11.09
C SER A 74 -3.16 14.62 12.25
N GLY A 75 -2.79 13.36 12.45
CA GLY A 75 -3.26 12.52 13.54
C GLY A 75 -4.55 11.74 13.22
N ARG A 76 -5.04 11.79 11.98
CA ARG A 76 -6.22 11.04 11.51
C ARG A 76 -5.85 9.61 11.17
N TYR A 77 -6.80 8.69 11.35
CA TYR A 77 -6.63 7.28 11.01
C TYR A 77 -7.29 6.95 9.67
N PHE A 78 -6.61 6.14 8.87
CA PHE A 78 -7.11 5.61 7.60
C PHE A 78 -6.94 4.09 7.56
N ALA A 79 -7.90 3.40 6.95
CA ALA A 79 -7.81 1.98 6.64
C ALA A 79 -7.57 1.82 5.12
N SER A 80 -6.42 1.28 4.76
CA SER A 80 -6.05 0.98 3.37
C SER A 80 -6.17 -0.52 3.12
N PHE A 81 -7.01 -0.89 2.17
CA PHE A 81 -7.30 -2.27 1.82
C PHE A 81 -6.50 -2.69 0.58
N VAL A 82 -5.95 -3.90 0.61
CA VAL A 82 -5.38 -4.55 -0.58
C VAL A 82 -6.46 -5.44 -1.15
N VAL A 83 -6.86 -5.18 -2.39
CA VAL A 83 -7.94 -5.87 -3.12
C VAL A 83 -7.43 -6.28 -4.50
N GLU A 84 -7.98 -7.34 -5.04
CA GLU A 84 -7.78 -7.72 -6.44
C GLU A 84 -8.78 -6.96 -7.31
N VAL A 85 -8.32 -6.44 -8.45
CA VAL A 85 -9.16 -5.72 -9.41
C VAL A 85 -8.81 -6.25 -10.78
N GLU A 86 -9.81 -6.77 -11.49
CA GLU A 86 -9.63 -7.14 -12.88
C GLU A 86 -9.55 -5.89 -13.75
N PRO A 87 -8.47 -5.70 -14.52
CA PRO A 87 -8.33 -4.52 -15.37
C PRO A 87 -9.33 -4.59 -16.52
N THR A 88 -10.13 -3.55 -16.69
CA THR A 88 -10.94 -3.37 -17.89
C THR A 88 -10.03 -3.10 -19.08
N ARG A 89 -9.90 -4.09 -19.98
CA ARG A 89 -9.16 -3.91 -21.23
C ARG A 89 -9.97 -3.08 -22.20
N LEU A 90 -9.39 -1.97 -22.66
CA LEU A 90 -9.95 -1.21 -23.77
C LEU A 90 -9.64 -1.93 -25.09
N PRO A 91 -10.48 -1.76 -26.15
CA PRO A 91 -10.19 -2.28 -27.47
C PRO A 91 -8.82 -1.81 -27.97
N ALA A 92 -8.05 -2.72 -28.56
CA ALA A 92 -6.77 -2.35 -29.16
C ALA A 92 -7.02 -1.37 -30.32
N ASN A 93 -6.33 -0.23 -30.30
CA ASN A 93 -6.47 0.82 -31.32
C ASN A 93 -5.33 0.82 -32.35
N GLY A 94 -4.40 -0.15 -32.26
CA GLY A 94 -3.24 -0.28 -33.15
C GLY A 94 -2.17 0.82 -32.98
N LYS A 95 -2.33 1.72 -32.01
CA LYS A 95 -1.38 2.82 -31.76
C LYS A 95 -0.42 2.42 -30.65
N ALA A 96 0.85 2.79 -30.83
CA ALA A 96 1.88 2.70 -29.81
C ALA A 96 2.53 4.08 -29.63
N VAL A 97 2.88 4.43 -28.40
CA VAL A 97 3.59 5.67 -28.07
C VAL A 97 4.70 5.35 -27.08
N GLY A 98 5.91 5.85 -27.35
CA GLY A 98 7.01 5.81 -26.40
C GLY A 98 6.83 6.90 -25.35
N ILE A 99 7.15 6.61 -24.09
CA ILE A 99 7.11 7.59 -22.99
C ILE A 99 8.50 7.67 -22.39
N ASP A 100 9.07 8.88 -22.35
CA ASP A 100 10.30 9.21 -21.62
C ASP A 100 9.95 10.02 -20.37
N LEU A 101 10.56 9.68 -19.22
CA LEU A 101 10.30 10.32 -17.93
C LEU A 101 11.52 11.14 -17.52
N GLY A 102 11.33 12.44 -17.27
CA GLY A 102 12.42 13.38 -17.02
C GLY A 102 12.23 14.24 -15.78
N LEU A 103 13.28 15.00 -15.44
CA LEU A 103 13.23 16.00 -14.38
C LEU A 103 12.67 17.34 -14.87
N ALA A 104 12.98 17.72 -16.12
CA ALA A 104 12.51 18.96 -16.74
C ALA A 104 11.04 18.87 -17.21
N SER A 105 10.56 17.66 -17.47
CA SER A 105 9.17 17.37 -17.84
C SER A 105 8.83 16.00 -17.27
N LEU A 106 7.66 15.88 -16.62
CA LEU A 106 7.23 14.65 -15.95
C LEU A 106 7.21 13.48 -16.94
N ALA A 107 6.65 13.72 -18.13
CA ALA A 107 6.65 12.77 -19.22
C ALA A 107 6.69 13.48 -20.58
N VAL A 108 7.41 12.90 -21.54
CA VAL A 108 7.41 13.31 -22.95
C VAL A 108 7.02 12.11 -23.79
N THR A 109 6.08 12.28 -24.71
CA THR A 109 5.65 11.21 -25.62
C THR A 109 6.44 11.25 -26.92
N SER A 110 6.56 10.11 -27.60
CA SER A 110 7.17 10.05 -28.95
C SER A 110 6.39 10.84 -30.02
N ALA A 111 5.17 11.29 -29.70
CA ALA A 111 4.38 12.21 -30.51
C ALA A 111 4.71 13.69 -30.25
N GLY A 112 5.67 13.99 -29.35
CA GLY A 112 6.12 15.34 -29.02
C GLY A 112 5.33 16.04 -27.92
N GLU A 113 4.32 15.37 -27.33
CA GLU A 113 3.56 15.92 -26.21
C GLU A 113 4.42 15.96 -24.94
N LYS A 114 4.37 17.08 -24.21
CA LYS A 114 5.11 17.27 -22.96
C LYS A 114 4.14 17.50 -21.81
N ILE A 115 4.28 16.71 -20.76
CA ILE A 115 3.49 16.80 -19.54
C ILE A 115 4.36 17.45 -18.46
N ALA A 116 3.91 18.59 -17.94
CA ALA A 116 4.56 19.29 -16.84
C ALA A 116 4.29 18.58 -15.49
N PRO A 117 5.14 18.78 -14.47
CA PRO A 117 4.95 18.23 -13.12
C PRO A 117 3.72 18.80 -12.39
#